data_AF-A0A2H9MI56-F1
#
_entry.id   AF-A0A2H9MI56-F1
#
_cell.length_a   1.000
_cell.length_b   1.000
_cell.length_c   1.000
_cell.angle_alpha   90.00
_cell.angle_beta   90.00
_cell.angle_gamma   90.00
#
_symmetry.space_group_name_H-M   'P 1'
#
loop_
_entity.id
_entity.type
_entity.pdbx_description
1 polymer ?
#
loop_
_entity_poly.entity_id
_entity_poly.type
_entity_poly.pdbx_seq_one_letter_code
_entity_poly.pdbx_strand_id
1 'polypeptide(L)' 'KTGEEIRIEERNEDEVLCIKGRRVAPMSAKAFNPAFDVTPKNYVTGYITEKGVLRS' A
#
# COMPACT_ATOMS: atom_id res chain seq x y z
N LYS A 1 -0.91 -20.34 1.37
CA LYS A 1 -0.08 -19.12 1.40
C LYS A 1 -0.88 -18.03 2.07
N THR A 2 -0.32 -17.34 3.04
CA THR A 2 -0.98 -16.22 3.73
C THR A 2 -0.53 -14.90 3.11
N GLY A 3 -1.19 -13.80 3.46
CA GLY A 3 -0.75 -12.47 3.04
C GLY A 3 0.58 -12.03 3.68
N GLU A 4 1.02 -12.70 4.76
CA GLU A 4 2.27 -12.40 5.46
C GLU A 4 3.52 -12.69 4.63
N GLU A 5 3.39 -13.54 3.61
CA GLU A 5 4.49 -13.87 2.68
C GLU A 5 4.72 -12.77 1.62
N ILE A 6 3.79 -11.80 1.49
CA ILE A 6 3.88 -10.71 0.52
C ILE A 6 4.84 -9.65 1.05
N ARG A 7 5.93 -9.40 0.33
CA ARG A 7 6.86 -8.31 0.65
C ARG A 7 6.22 -6.96 0.34
N ILE A 8 6.12 -6.09 1.35
CA ILE A 8 5.67 -4.72 1.17
C ILE A 8 6.85 -3.85 0.74
N GLU A 9 6.70 -3.17 -0.40
CA GLU A 9 7.67 -2.19 -0.88
C GLU A 9 7.63 -0.96 0.03
N GLU A 10 8.76 -0.55 0.60
CA GLU A 10 8.92 0.76 1.25
C GLU A 10 9.58 1.72 0.26
N ARG A 11 8.90 2.82 -0.04
CA ARG A 11 9.34 3.82 -1.01
C ARG A 11 10.03 4.98 -0.30
N ASN A 12 10.70 5.83 -1.09
CA ASN A 12 11.38 7.00 -0.56
C ASN A 12 10.39 7.90 0.21
N GLU A 13 10.78 8.33 1.41
CA GLU A 13 9.99 9.23 2.26
C GLU A 13 9.68 10.57 1.58
N ASP A 14 10.50 11.00 0.62
CA ASP A 14 10.27 12.23 -0.15
C ASP A 14 8.95 12.23 -0.92
N GLU A 15 8.38 11.07 -1.28
CA GLU A 15 7.06 11.00 -1.92
C GLU A 15 5.93 11.44 -0.98
N VAL A 16 6.15 11.38 0.34
CA VAL A 16 5.25 11.90 1.37
C VAL A 16 5.65 13.30 1.79
N LEU A 17 6.95 13.56 1.97
CA LEU A 17 7.46 14.83 2.49
C LEU A 17 7.44 15.96 1.45
N CYS A 18 7.42 15.63 0.14
CA CYS A 18 7.47 16.56 -0.97
C CYS A 18 6.38 16.32 -2.01
N ILE A 19 5.88 17.41 -2.62
CA ILE A 19 4.97 17.37 -3.77
C ILE A 19 5.62 18.14 -4.92
N LYS A 20 5.76 17.49 -6.09
CA LYS A 20 6.44 18.07 -7.27
C LYS A 20 7.83 18.63 -6.94
N GLY A 21 8.60 17.92 -6.11
CA GLY A 21 9.94 18.31 -5.67
C GLY A 21 9.99 19.47 -4.66
N ARG A 22 8.84 19.94 -4.15
CA ARG A 22 8.76 20.98 -3.11
C ARG A 22 8.33 20.38 -1.79
N ARG A 23 9.08 20.66 -0.72
CA ARG A 23 8.78 20.15 0.62
C ARG A 23 7.48 20.75 1.17
N VAL A 24 6.60 19.90 1.69
CA VAL A 24 5.31 20.28 2.29
C VAL A 24 5.20 19.90 3.77
N ALA A 25 6.10 19.07 4.28
CA ALA A 25 6.19 18.68 5.68
C ALA A 25 7.30 19.45 6.43
N PRO A 26 7.23 19.60 7.77
CA PRO A 26 8.29 20.22 8.57
C PRO A 26 9.68 19.63 8.30
N MET A 27 10.73 20.45 8.44
CA MET A 27 12.11 20.06 8.14
C MET A 27 12.61 18.86 8.96
N SER A 28 12.09 18.68 10.17
CA SER A 28 12.43 17.57 11.07
C SER A 28 11.54 16.33 10.93
N ALA A 29 10.49 16.39 10.11
CA ALA A 29 9.59 15.26 9.92
C ALA A 29 10.28 14.12 9.15
N LYS A 30 9.96 12.88 9.54
CA LYS A 30 10.30 11.63 8.83
C LYS A 30 9.01 10.98 8.35
N ALA A 31 9.04 10.20 7.28
CA ALA A 31 7.86 9.47 6.83
C ALA A 31 8.04 7.95 6.87
N PHE A 32 6.95 7.25 7.17
CA PHE A 32 6.82 5.83 6.90
C PHE A 32 5.99 5.69 5.63
N ASN A 33 6.56 5.10 4.58
CA ASN A 33 5.95 5.07 3.25
C ASN A 33 5.88 3.66 2.63
N PRO A 34 5.09 2.74 3.22
CA PRO A 34 4.77 1.48 2.57
C PRO A 34 3.87 1.74 1.35
N ALA A 35 4.25 1.21 0.19
CA ALA A 35 3.51 1.41 -1.06
C ALA A 35 2.21 0.59 -1.14
N PHE A 36 2.13 -0.49 -0.35
CA PHE A 36 1.03 -1.44 -0.34
C PHE A 36 0.68 -1.85 1.08
N ASP A 37 -0.53 -2.37 1.26
CA ASP A 37 -0.94 -3.13 2.44
C ASP A 37 -1.56 -4.47 2.03
N VAL A 38 -1.90 -5.29 3.01
CA VAL A 38 -2.57 -6.57 2.80
C VAL A 38 -3.98 -6.49 3.38
N THR A 39 -4.98 -6.77 2.54
CA THR A 39 -6.36 -6.96 2.99
C THR A 39 -6.63 -8.46 3.23
N PRO A 40 -6.89 -8.90 4.47
CA PRO A 40 -7.33 -10.26 4.76
C PRO A 40 -8.60 -10.66 3.98
N LYS A 41 -8.68 -11.92 3.53
CA LYS A 41 -9.76 -12.39 2.65
C LYS A 41 -11.17 -12.27 3.25
N ASN A 42 -11.28 -12.31 4.58
CA ASN A 42 -12.55 -12.16 5.31
C ASN A 42 -13.14 -10.75 5.23
N TYR A 43 -12.36 -9.77 4.74
CA TYR A 43 -12.84 -8.42 4.44
C TYR A 43 -13.15 -8.20 2.95
N VAL A 44 -12.98 -9.23 2.10
CA VAL A 44 -13.26 -9.15 0.66
C VAL A 44 -14.52 -9.94 0.35
N THR A 45 -15.54 -9.29 -0.26
CA THR A 45 -16.78 -9.97 -0.66
C THR A 45 -16.62 -10.87 -1.89
N GLY A 46 -15.73 -10.49 -2.81
CA GLY A 46 -15.41 -11.29 -3.97
C GLY A 46 -14.32 -10.69 -4.83
N TYR A 47 -13.79 -11.52 -5.74
CA TYR A 47 -12.72 -11.19 -6.67
C TYR A 47 -13.26 -11.24 -8.09
N ILE A 48 -13.22 -10.12 -8.80
CA ILE A 48 -13.64 -10.05 -10.21
C ILE A 48 -12.47 -10.51 -11.08
N THR A 49 -12.70 -11.54 -11.89
CA THR A 49 -11.70 -12.14 -12.79
C THR A 49 -12.30 -12.37 -14.18
N GLU A 50 -11.48 -12.76 -15.16
CA GLU A 50 -11.92 -13.14 -16.51
C GLU A 50 -12.84 -14.37 -16.53
N LYS A 51 -12.91 -15.11 -15.43
CA LYS A 51 -13.77 -16.30 -15.25
C LYS A 51 -15.05 -16.01 -14.47
N GLY A 52 -15.34 -14.73 -14.22
CA GLY A 52 -16.46 -14.27 -13.40
C GLY A 52 -16.04 -13.90 -11.97
N VAL A 53 -17.03 -13.85 -11.06
CA VAL A 53 -16.83 -13.41 -9.68
C VAL A 53 -16.55 -14.61 -8.77
N LEU A 54 -15.35 -14.65 -8.18
CA LEU A 54 -14.96 -15.62 -7.15
C LEU A 54 -15.31 -15.09 -5.76
N ARG A 55 -15.59 -15.97 -4.79
CA ARG A 55 -15.88 -15.61 -3.39
C ARG A 55 -14.83 -16.18 -2.45
N SER A 56 -14.59 -15.48 -1.34
CA SER A 56 -13.53 -15.70 -0.33
C SER A 56 -13.74 -16.89 0.61
#